data_AF-A0A1C0TW50-F1
#
_entry.id   AF-A0A1C0TW50-F1
#
_cell.length_a   1.000
_cell.length_b   1.000
_cell.length_c   1.000
_cell.angle_alpha   90.00
_cell.angle_beta   90.00
_cell.angle_gamma   90.00
#
_symmetry.space_group_name_H-M   'P 1'
#
loop_
_entity.id
_entity.type
_entity.pdbx_description
1 polymer ?
#
loop_
_entity_poly.entity_id
_entity_poly.type
_entity_poly.pdbx_seq_one_letter_code
_entity_poly.pdbx_strand_id
1 'polypeptide(L)'
;MQLPQLLCSLFIAHSKVIIFKERKLTYFKRILFGLFIVILLGTLVPEKIQIPVTGASTHDWNQETFWYESWGSSRVHKGIDIFGKVGTTVISAGDGFVIFKGDVEKGGNAVAVLGPKWRIHYYAHMRRHYF
;
A
#
# COMPACT_ATOMS: atom_id res chain seq x y z
N MET A 1 -47.53 11.43 -43.87
CA MET A 1 -47.53 12.39 -42.73
C MET A 1 -46.55 12.00 -41.60
N GLN A 2 -45.45 11.26 -41.85
CA GLN A 2 -44.61 10.66 -40.77
C GLN A 2 -43.15 11.19 -40.69
N LEU A 3 -42.68 11.97 -41.67
CA LEU A 3 -41.29 12.44 -41.73
C LEU A 3 -40.84 13.35 -40.55
N PRO A 4 -41.65 14.32 -40.06
CA PRO A 4 -41.19 15.20 -38.98
C PRO A 4 -41.07 14.51 -37.61
N GLN A 5 -41.82 13.43 -37.36
CA GLN A 5 -41.74 12.67 -36.10
C GLN A 5 -40.46 11.83 -36.01
N LEU A 6 -40.02 11.23 -37.12
CA LEU A 6 -38.78 10.44 -37.19
C LEU A 6 -37.53 11.31 -36.96
N LEU A 7 -37.48 12.50 -37.55
CA LEU A 7 -36.37 13.45 -37.35
C LEU A 7 -36.26 13.94 -35.90
N CYS A 8 -37.39 14.25 -35.26
CA CYS A 8 -37.42 14.66 -33.85
C CYS A 8 -36.94 13.54 -32.91
N SER A 9 -37.36 12.30 -33.17
CA SER A 9 -36.97 11.12 -32.40
C SER A 9 -35.45 10.84 -32.47
N LEU A 10 -34.86 11.00 -33.67
CA LEU A 10 -33.42 10.81 -33.89
C LEU A 10 -32.59 11.88 -33.17
N PHE A 11 -33.05 13.14 -33.19
CA PHE A 11 -32.38 14.25 -32.51
C PHE A 11 -32.38 14.04 -30.99
N ILE A 12 -33.51 13.64 -30.40
CA ILE A 12 -33.62 13.34 -28.97
C ILE A 12 -32.73 12.16 -28.56
N ALA A 13 -32.65 11.11 -29.38
CA ALA A 13 -31.78 9.97 -29.13
C ALA A 13 -30.29 10.38 -29.14
N HIS A 14 -29.88 11.19 -30.13
CA HIS A 14 -28.52 11.69 -30.23
C HIS A 14 -28.14 12.59 -29.04
N SER A 15 -29.02 13.51 -28.66
CA SER A 15 -28.82 14.37 -27.48
C SER A 15 -28.75 13.56 -26.18
N LYS A 16 -29.57 12.52 -26.00
CA LYS A 16 -29.51 11.64 -24.81
C LYS A 16 -28.19 10.89 -24.71
N VAL A 17 -27.65 10.40 -25.83
CA VAL A 17 -26.35 9.72 -25.88
C VAL A 17 -25.21 10.68 -25.51
N ILE A 18 -25.22 11.91 -26.04
CA ILE A 18 -24.22 12.94 -25.71
C ILE A 18 -24.30 13.30 -24.21
N ILE A 19 -25.49 13.59 -23.69
CA ILE A 19 -25.68 13.93 -22.27
C ILE A 19 -25.24 12.78 -21.35
N PHE A 20 -25.54 11.52 -21.72
CA PHE A 20 -25.11 10.35 -20.96
C PHE A 20 -23.58 10.20 -20.96
N LYS A 21 -22.93 10.43 -22.11
CA LYS A 21 -21.47 10.39 -22.24
C LYS A 21 -20.79 11.49 -21.40
N GLU A 22 -21.30 12.72 -21.46
CA GLU A 22 -20.80 13.84 -20.65
C GLU A 22 -21.01 13.61 -19.14
N ARG A 23 -22.16 13.06 -18.74
CA ARG A 23 -22.41 12.66 -17.35
C ARG A 23 -21.43 11.58 -16.90
N LYS A 24 -21.26 10.50 -17.67
CA LYS A 24 -20.27 9.43 -17.36
C LYS A 24 -18.85 9.99 -17.24
N LEU A 25 -18.45 10.87 -18.15
CA LEU A 25 -17.13 11.51 -18.12
C LEU A 25 -16.96 12.38 -16.86
N THR A 26 -18.00 13.10 -16.46
CA THR A 26 -17.99 13.91 -15.22
C THR A 26 -17.88 13.03 -13.97
N TYR A 27 -18.63 11.93 -13.90
CA TYR A 27 -18.52 10.95 -12.80
C TYR A 27 -17.12 10.34 -12.72
N PHE A 28 -16.57 9.94 -13.86
CA PHE A 28 -15.22 9.40 -13.93
C PHE A 28 -14.17 10.40 -13.43
N LYS A 29 -14.26 11.68 -13.86
CA LYS A 29 -13.39 12.75 -13.37
C LYS A 29 -13.51 12.95 -11.85
N ARG A 30 -14.71 12.88 -11.28
CA ARG A 30 -14.94 12.98 -9.83
C ARG A 30 -14.31 11.80 -9.07
N ILE A 31 -14.41 10.59 -9.59
CA ILE A 31 -13.77 9.40 -9.00
C ILE A 31 -12.25 9.57 -9.02
N LEU A 32 -11.67 9.95 -10.16
CA LEU A 32 -10.22 10.20 -10.26
C LEU A 32 -9.76 11.30 -9.31
N PHE A 33 -10.53 12.39 -9.20
CA PHE A 33 -10.23 13.46 -8.26
C PHE A 33 -10.28 12.97 -6.81
N GLY A 34 -11.30 12.19 -6.44
CA GLY A 34 -11.39 11.58 -5.10
C GLY A 34 -10.20 10.67 -4.79
N LEU A 35 -9.80 9.80 -5.72
CA LEU A 35 -8.63 8.93 -5.58
C LEU A 35 -7.34 9.75 -5.44
N PHE A 36 -7.18 10.81 -6.23
CA PHE A 36 -6.04 11.72 -6.14
C PHE A 36 -5.96 12.36 -4.75
N ILE A 37 -7.07 12.85 -4.21
CA ILE A 37 -7.12 13.43 -2.86
C ILE A 37 -6.77 12.39 -1.80
N VAL A 38 -7.29 11.15 -1.88
CA VAL A 38 -6.94 10.08 -0.94
C VAL A 38 -5.43 9.81 -0.97
N ILE A 39 -4.85 9.63 -2.16
CA ILE A 39 -3.42 9.39 -2.32
C ILE A 39 -2.62 10.55 -1.72
N LEU A 40 -2.98 11.79 -2.05
CA LEU A 40 -2.31 13.00 -1.55
C LEU A 40 -2.40 13.12 -0.03
N LEU A 41 -3.56 12.87 0.57
CA LEU A 41 -3.71 12.92 2.02
C LEU A 41 -2.80 11.91 2.71
N GLY A 42 -2.72 10.67 2.21
CA GLY A 42 -1.83 9.67 2.79
C GLY A 42 -0.34 9.99 2.63
N THR A 43 0.08 10.73 1.59
CA THR A 43 1.47 11.19 1.43
C THR A 43 1.84 12.37 2.31
N LEU A 44 0.85 13.16 2.75
CA LEU A 44 1.06 14.30 3.64
C LEU A 44 1.10 13.93 5.12
N VAL A 45 0.67 12.72 5.50
CA VAL A 45 0.76 12.26 6.89
C VAL A 45 2.25 12.20 7.30
N PRO A 46 2.65 12.89 8.40
CA PRO A 46 4.02 12.85 8.88
C PRO A 46 4.37 11.44 9.35
N GLU A 47 5.64 11.06 9.18
CA GLU A 47 6.13 9.73 9.48
C GLU A 47 7.19 9.83 10.55
N LYS A 48 6.95 9.17 11.69
CA LYS A 48 7.94 9.00 12.75
C LYS A 48 8.44 7.55 12.69
N ILE A 49 9.72 7.39 12.38
CA ILE A 49 10.36 6.06 12.26
C ILE A 49 11.22 5.80 13.49
N GLN A 50 11.17 4.57 13.99
CA GLN A 50 12.01 4.03 15.05
C GLN A 50 12.54 2.64 14.68
N ILE A 51 13.57 2.18 15.38
CA ILE A 51 14.11 0.83 15.20
C ILE A 51 13.08 -0.18 15.74
N PRO A 52 12.58 -1.11 14.92
CA PRO A 52 11.48 -2.01 15.30
C PRO A 52 11.90 -3.17 16.22
N VAL A 53 13.01 -3.03 16.96
CA VAL A 53 13.51 -4.03 17.90
C VAL A 53 13.84 -3.32 19.21
N THR A 54 13.24 -3.77 20.31
CA THR A 54 13.38 -3.12 21.61
C THR A 54 14.83 -3.18 22.08
N GLY A 55 15.39 -2.01 22.41
CA GLY A 55 16.78 -1.88 22.88
C GLY A 55 17.84 -1.96 21.78
N ALA A 56 17.45 -2.15 20.52
CA ALA A 56 18.38 -2.10 19.40
C ALA A 56 18.77 -0.66 19.07
N SER A 57 20.00 -0.52 18.60
CA SER A 57 20.62 0.70 18.10
C SER A 57 21.02 0.52 16.64
N THR A 58 21.58 1.57 16.04
CA THR A 58 22.14 1.49 14.68
C THR A 58 23.32 0.53 14.55
N HIS A 59 23.96 0.13 15.66
CA HIS A 59 25.06 -0.85 15.66
C HIS A 59 24.57 -2.30 15.52
N ASP A 60 23.29 -2.54 15.79
CA ASP A 60 22.66 -3.87 15.67
C ASP A 60 22.20 -4.16 14.24
N TRP A 61 22.42 -3.20 13.33
CA TRP A 61 22.17 -3.33 11.90
C TRP A 61 23.41 -3.87 11.22
N ASN A 62 23.27 -4.93 10.44
CA ASN A 62 24.37 -5.38 9.58
C ASN A 62 24.25 -4.71 8.21
N GLN A 63 25.05 -3.67 7.96
CA GLN A 63 25.06 -2.96 6.68
C GLN A 63 25.42 -3.88 5.50
N GLU A 64 26.21 -4.92 5.73
CA GLU A 64 26.57 -5.89 4.70
C GLU A 64 25.39 -6.79 4.31
N THR A 65 24.29 -6.80 5.06
CA THR A 65 23.07 -7.54 4.67
C THR A 65 22.11 -6.69 3.84
N PHE A 66 22.24 -5.36 3.86
CA PHE A 66 21.34 -4.50 3.10
C PHE A 66 21.69 -4.51 1.61
N TRP A 67 20.72 -4.85 0.77
CA TRP A 67 20.92 -4.97 -0.68
C TRP A 67 22.01 -5.97 -1.08
N TYR A 68 22.30 -6.93 -0.19
CA TYR A 68 23.37 -7.90 -0.39
C TYR A 68 23.06 -8.86 -1.54
N GLU A 69 24.04 -9.06 -2.41
CA GLU A 69 23.97 -9.98 -3.53
C GLU A 69 24.16 -11.43 -3.06
N SER A 70 23.67 -12.41 -3.83
CA SER A 70 23.68 -13.84 -3.46
C SER A 70 22.71 -14.23 -2.32
N TRP A 71 21.55 -13.56 -2.22
CA TRP A 71 20.53 -13.88 -1.22
C TRP A 71 19.53 -14.96 -1.65
N GLY A 72 19.97 -16.22 -1.62
CA GLY A 72 19.14 -17.39 -1.95
C GLY A 72 18.37 -17.23 -3.26
N SER A 73 17.09 -17.61 -3.26
CA SER A 73 16.21 -17.50 -4.45
C SER A 73 15.88 -16.06 -4.89
N SER A 74 16.02 -15.07 -4.00
CA SER A 74 15.76 -13.65 -4.32
C SER A 74 16.92 -13.02 -5.09
N ARG A 75 18.12 -13.64 -5.06
CA ARG A 75 19.41 -13.12 -5.53
C ARG A 75 19.90 -11.86 -4.80
N VAL A 76 19.00 -10.99 -4.34
CA VAL A 76 19.30 -9.78 -3.58
C VAL A 76 18.45 -9.73 -2.31
N HIS A 77 19.05 -9.34 -1.19
CA HIS A 77 18.34 -9.06 0.04
C HIS A 77 17.74 -7.65 0.01
N LYS A 78 16.41 -7.55 -0.08
CA LYS A 78 15.70 -6.26 -0.23
C LYS A 78 15.28 -5.63 1.11
N GLY A 79 15.82 -6.12 2.22
CA GLY A 79 15.47 -5.73 3.59
C GLY A 79 16.70 -5.39 4.43
N ILE A 80 16.44 -5.11 5.70
CA ILE A 80 17.46 -4.88 6.73
C ILE A 80 17.27 -5.97 7.78
N ASP A 81 18.34 -6.65 8.15
CA ASP A 81 18.35 -7.56 9.29
C ASP A 81 18.79 -6.81 10.54
N ILE A 82 17.97 -6.91 11.59
CA ILE A 82 18.27 -6.36 12.92
C ILE A 82 18.43 -7.55 13.85
N PHE A 83 19.66 -7.79 14.29
CA PHE A 83 19.99 -8.98 15.08
C PHE A 83 19.59 -8.80 16.55
N GLY A 84 19.08 -9.88 17.16
CA GLY A 84 18.67 -9.89 18.56
C GLY A 84 18.49 -11.31 19.07
N LYS A 85 18.42 -11.47 20.40
CA LYS A 85 18.11 -12.77 21.02
C LYS A 85 16.69 -13.21 20.63
N VAL A 86 16.48 -14.52 20.52
CA VAL A 86 15.13 -15.07 20.29
C VAL A 86 14.20 -14.62 21.41
N GLY A 87 13.04 -14.06 21.05
CA GLY A 87 12.07 -13.53 22.00
C GLY A 87 12.25 -12.05 22.34
N THR A 88 13.26 -11.37 21.78
CA THR A 88 13.30 -9.90 21.83
C THR A 88 12.03 -9.32 21.25
N THR A 89 11.45 -8.34 21.95
CA THR A 89 10.20 -7.69 21.55
C THR A 89 10.41 -6.86 20.29
N VAL A 90 9.67 -7.22 19.24
CA VAL A 90 9.54 -6.43 18.00
C VAL A 90 8.40 -5.43 18.18
N ILE A 91 8.66 -4.18 17.86
CA ILE A 91 7.70 -3.08 17.92
C ILE A 91 7.50 -2.51 16.52
N SER A 92 6.40 -1.79 16.30
CA SER A 92 6.20 -1.16 15.00
C SER A 92 7.29 -0.10 14.74
N ALA A 93 7.83 -0.10 13.53
CA ALA A 93 8.78 0.90 13.04
C ALA A 93 8.15 2.30 12.99
N GLY A 94 6.83 2.41 12.94
CA GLY A 94 6.10 3.67 13.03
C GLY A 94 4.61 3.45 13.24
N ASP A 95 3.83 4.52 13.32
CA ASP A 95 2.37 4.44 13.40
C ASP A 95 1.80 3.77 12.14
N GLY A 96 0.72 3.01 12.29
CA GLY A 96 0.07 2.38 11.14
C GLY A 96 -0.98 1.34 11.49
N PHE A 97 -1.56 0.76 10.44
CA PHE A 97 -2.58 -0.27 10.52
C PHE A 97 -2.01 -1.63 10.14
N VAL A 98 -2.27 -2.66 10.95
CA VAL A 98 -1.95 -4.04 10.57
C VAL A 98 -2.86 -4.45 9.42
N ILE A 99 -2.28 -4.68 8.25
CA ILE A 99 -2.99 -5.10 7.03
C ILE A 99 -2.78 -6.59 6.72
N PHE A 100 -1.80 -7.22 7.36
CA PHE A 100 -1.54 -8.66 7.23
C PHE A 100 -0.94 -9.22 8.51
N LYS A 101 -1.36 -10.44 8.85
CA LYS A 101 -0.80 -11.27 9.92
C LYS A 101 -0.98 -12.73 9.54
N GLY A 102 0.10 -13.48 9.43
CA GLY A 102 0.02 -14.89 9.01
C GLY A 102 1.38 -15.54 8.83
N ASP A 103 1.36 -16.75 8.29
CA ASP A 103 2.56 -17.49 7.89
C ASP A 103 2.80 -17.30 6.38
N VAL A 104 4.04 -17.05 6.01
CA VAL A 104 4.50 -16.86 4.63
C VAL A 104 5.64 -17.83 4.38
N GLU A 105 5.61 -18.59 3.29
CA GLU A 105 6.55 -19.69 3.00
C GLU A 105 8.03 -19.37 3.32
N LYS A 106 8.51 -18.18 2.90
CA LYS A 106 9.89 -17.74 3.16
C LYS A 106 10.04 -16.88 4.41
N GLY A 107 8.99 -16.19 4.83
CA GLY A 107 9.04 -15.25 5.96
C GLY A 107 8.69 -15.89 7.30
N GLY A 108 8.18 -17.13 7.29
CA GLY A 108 7.52 -17.74 8.44
C GLY A 108 6.41 -16.85 8.97
N ASN A 109 6.34 -16.72 10.29
CA ASN A 109 5.41 -15.81 10.93
C ASN A 109 5.76 -14.35 10.61
N ALA A 110 4.81 -13.68 9.94
CA ALA A 110 4.96 -12.33 9.45
C ALA A 110 3.77 -11.41 9.78
N VAL A 111 4.06 -10.11 9.85
CA VAL A 111 3.08 -9.01 9.98
C VAL A 111 3.46 -7.94 8.96
N ALA A 112 2.45 -7.33 8.33
CA ALA A 112 2.63 -6.12 7.52
C ALA A 112 1.79 -4.96 8.07
N VAL A 113 2.42 -3.81 8.21
CA VAL A 113 1.82 -2.57 8.73
C VAL A 113 1.81 -1.51 7.64
N LEU A 114 0.64 -1.00 7.30
CA LEU A 114 0.47 0.17 6.44
C LEU A 114 0.64 1.43 7.27
N GLY A 115 1.74 2.15 7.05
CA GLY A 115 2.04 3.42 7.72
C GLY A 115 1.80 4.65 6.84
N PRO A 116 2.21 5.84 7.33
CA PRO A 116 2.21 7.08 6.58
C PRO A 116 2.91 6.95 5.23
N LYS A 117 2.57 7.85 4.30
CA LYS A 117 3.11 7.86 2.92
C LYS A 117 2.85 6.58 2.14
N TRP A 118 1.79 5.84 2.50
CA TRP A 118 1.41 4.57 1.90
C TRP A 118 2.52 3.51 1.93
N ARG A 119 3.43 3.59 2.91
CA ARG A 119 4.53 2.64 3.05
C ARG A 119 4.10 1.43 3.84
N ILE A 120 4.59 0.27 3.42
CA ILE A 120 4.33 -1.00 4.10
C ILE A 120 5.62 -1.42 4.81
N HIS A 121 5.52 -1.59 6.13
CA HIS A 121 6.58 -2.17 6.96
C HIS A 121 6.29 -3.65 7.16
N TYR A 122 7.18 -4.50 6.68
CA TYR A 122 7.04 -5.95 6.73
C TYR A 122 8.03 -6.54 7.73
N TYR A 123 7.51 -7.33 8.67
CA TYR A 123 8.28 -8.01 9.70
C TYR A 123 8.16 -9.51 9.48
N ALA A 124 9.29 -10.21 9.41
CA ALA A 124 9.38 -11.64 9.19
C ALA A 124 10.08 -12.35 10.35
N HIS A 125 10.01 -13.68 10.34
CA HIS A 125 10.70 -14.58 11.26
C HIS A 125 10.37 -14.33 12.74
N MET A 126 9.17 -13.82 13.03
CA MET A 126 8.75 -13.55 14.40
C MET A 126 8.43 -14.84 15.14
N ARG A 127 8.62 -14.83 16.46
CA ARG A 127 8.10 -15.90 17.32
C ARG A 127 6.57 -15.83 17.34
N ARG A 128 5.91 -16.98 17.47
CA ARG A 128 4.45 -17.14 17.38
C ARG A 128 3.69 -16.60 18.60
N HIS A 129 3.84 -15.32 18.89
CA HIS A 129 2.99 -14.53 19.78
C HIS A 129 2.87 -13.13 19.20
N TYR A 130 1.66 -12.75 18.83
CA TYR A 130 1.37 -11.44 18.28
C TYR A 130 0.60 -10.69 19.36
N PHE A 131 1.19 -9.61 19.87
CA PHE A 131 0.61 -8.61 20.79
C PHE A 131 -0.15 -9.20 21.99
#